data_AF-A0A812IUH6-F1
#
_entry.id   AF-A0A812IUH6-F1
#
_cell.length_a   1.000
_cell.length_b   1.000
_cell.length_c   1.000
_cell.angle_alpha   90.00
_cell.angle_beta   90.00
_cell.angle_gamma   90.00
#
_symmetry.space_group_name_H-M   'P 1'
#
loop_
_entity.id
_entity.type
_entity.pdbx_description
1 polymer ?
#
loop_
_entity_poly.entity_id
_entity_poly.type
_entity_poly.pdbx_seq_one_letter_code
_entity_poly.pdbx_strand_id
1 'polypeptide(L)'
;MSAILLLGGEEERDIFAAKLAFRDGPSACPLMVFASSPGAGAEERLGAVQAAGQLKLSFRAVDTVTNFSTMIPDLQAAGVTHVLLVTSGYHMPRATAIAEIMLGSCNITFEAWPVECAATVDGRREPKWRTYRDVLRARIWSITGWDFLWLAKVLVRLVRCCRGY
;
A
#
# COMPACT_ATOMS: atom_id res chain seq x y z
N MET A 1 -3.80 -1.72 -21.64
CA MET A 1 -2.62 -0.87 -21.37
C MET A 1 -2.09 -1.20 -19.99
N SER A 2 -0.76 -1.25 -19.83
CA SER A 2 -0.11 -1.55 -18.55
C SER A 2 0.43 -0.28 -17.89
N ALA A 3 0.45 -0.25 -16.56
CA ALA A 3 1.08 0.81 -15.76
C ALA A 3 1.69 0.26 -14.47
N ILE A 4 2.52 1.03 -13.80
CA ILE A 4 3.07 0.68 -12.49
C ILE A 4 2.24 1.34 -11.41
N LEU A 5 1.78 0.57 -10.42
CA LEU A 5 1.12 1.09 -9.22
C LEU A 5 2.09 0.92 -8.03
N LEU A 6 2.76 2.01 -7.66
CA LEU A 6 3.72 2.08 -6.57
C LEU A 6 3.00 2.47 -5.27
N LEU A 7 3.02 1.59 -4.27
CA LEU A 7 2.36 1.81 -2.98
C LEU A 7 3.35 2.06 -1.84
N GLY A 8 3.10 3.16 -1.12
CA GLY A 8 3.95 3.64 -0.04
C GLY A 8 5.24 4.28 -0.56
N GLY A 9 6.22 4.47 0.33
CA GLY A 9 7.43 5.21 -0.01
C GLY A 9 8.65 4.80 0.78
N GLU A 10 9.59 4.15 0.11
CA GLU A 10 10.96 3.89 0.55
C GLU A 10 11.85 4.04 -0.68
N GLU A 11 13.09 4.48 -0.48
CA GLU A 11 14.01 4.82 -1.56
C GLU A 11 14.18 3.68 -2.57
N GLU A 12 14.33 2.46 -2.07
CA GLU A 12 14.52 1.27 -2.90
C GLU A 12 13.30 1.01 -3.79
N ARG A 13 12.08 1.28 -3.29
CA ARG A 13 10.85 1.11 -4.08
C ARG A 13 10.74 2.15 -5.18
N ASP A 14 11.08 3.40 -4.89
CA ASP A 14 11.03 4.49 -5.87
C ASP A 14 12.03 4.22 -7.01
N ILE A 15 13.27 3.85 -6.65
CA ILE A 15 14.32 3.51 -7.62
C ILE A 15 13.93 2.28 -8.45
N PHE A 16 13.37 1.26 -7.79
CA PHE A 16 12.90 0.06 -8.48
C PHE A 16 11.78 0.38 -9.48
N ALA A 17 10.77 1.15 -9.07
CA ALA A 17 9.67 1.54 -9.94
C ALA A 17 10.15 2.39 -11.13
N ALA A 18 11.07 3.33 -10.91
CA ALA A 18 11.67 4.11 -11.99
C ALA A 18 12.38 3.19 -13.01
N LYS A 19 13.25 2.29 -12.54
CA LYS A 19 13.95 1.34 -13.42
C LYS A 19 12.98 0.43 -14.17
N LEU A 20 11.96 -0.08 -13.48
CA LEU A 20 10.92 -0.91 -14.06
C LEU A 20 10.17 -0.16 -15.18
N ALA A 21 9.87 1.12 -14.98
CA ALA A 21 9.17 1.95 -15.94
C ALA A 21 9.93 2.09 -17.27
N PHE A 22 11.25 2.31 -17.20
CA PHE A 22 12.10 2.41 -18.39
C PHE A 22 12.42 1.05 -19.02
N ARG A 23 12.44 -0.03 -18.24
CA ARG A 23 12.70 -1.39 -18.73
C ARG A 23 11.53 -1.94 -19.53
N ASP A 24 10.32 -1.79 -19.01
CA ASP A 24 9.10 -2.40 -19.58
C ASP A 24 8.28 -1.42 -20.43
N GLY A 25 8.70 -0.16 -20.50
CA GLY A 25 8.15 0.84 -21.41
C GLY A 25 8.63 0.62 -22.86
N PRO A 26 7.86 1.09 -23.86
CA PRO A 26 8.34 1.13 -25.25
C PRO A 26 9.62 1.96 -25.37
N SER A 27 10.46 1.68 -26.38
CA SER A 27 11.79 2.28 -26.55
C SER A 27 11.83 3.82 -26.58
N ALA A 28 10.69 4.49 -26.76
CA ALA A 28 10.56 5.94 -26.79
C ALA A 28 9.87 6.56 -25.55
N CYS A 29 9.29 5.76 -24.64
CA CYS A 29 8.52 6.28 -23.51
C CYS A 29 8.45 5.26 -22.35
N PRO A 30 8.77 5.65 -21.09
CA PRO A 30 8.60 4.75 -19.96
C PRO A 30 7.13 4.41 -19.70
N LEU A 31 6.86 3.30 -19.00
CA LEU A 31 5.53 3.04 -18.47
C LEU A 31 5.09 4.13 -17.50
N MET A 32 3.79 4.40 -17.49
CA MET A 32 3.18 5.33 -16.56
C MET A 32 3.27 4.79 -15.13
N VAL A 33 3.73 5.60 -14.19
CA VAL A 33 3.86 5.28 -12.76
C VAL A 33 2.81 6.05 -11.98
N PHE A 34 2.00 5.33 -11.22
CA PHE A 34 1.03 5.85 -10.26
C PHE A 34 1.56 5.58 -8.86
N ALA A 35 2.06 6.62 -8.19
CA ALA A 35 2.69 6.53 -6.89
C ALA A 35 1.76 7.08 -5.79
N SER A 36 1.34 6.19 -4.89
CA SER A 36 0.39 6.48 -3.82
C SER A 36 1.07 6.46 -2.45
N SER A 37 1.00 7.60 -1.77
CA SER A 37 1.72 7.94 -0.54
C SER A 37 3.23 7.66 -0.62
N PRO A 38 3.92 8.27 -1.61
CA PRO A 38 5.36 8.12 -1.75
C PRO A 38 6.12 8.83 -0.62
N GLY A 39 7.38 8.44 -0.43
CA GLY A 39 8.21 8.87 0.69
C GLY A 39 8.87 10.22 0.42
N ALA A 40 9.49 10.81 1.44
CA ALA A 40 10.30 12.01 1.26
C ALA A 40 11.40 11.77 0.22
N GLY A 41 11.56 12.68 -0.75
CA GLY A 41 12.53 12.56 -1.85
C GLY A 41 12.07 11.71 -3.04
N ALA A 42 10.83 11.21 -3.06
CA ALA A 42 10.33 10.43 -4.18
C ALA A 42 10.22 11.23 -5.49
N GLU A 43 9.95 12.53 -5.42
CA GLU A 43 9.87 13.41 -6.60
C GLU A 43 11.21 13.48 -7.34
N GLU A 44 12.33 13.52 -6.61
CA GLU A 44 13.67 13.48 -7.19
C GLU A 44 13.97 12.10 -7.79
N ARG A 45 13.70 11.03 -7.04
CA ARG A 45 13.97 9.65 -7.47
C ARG A 45 13.11 9.21 -8.67
N LEU A 46 11.88 9.69 -8.76
CA LEU A 46 10.97 9.48 -9.88
C LEU A 46 11.07 10.61 -10.93
N GLY A 47 12.03 11.53 -10.78
CA GLY A 47 12.15 12.74 -11.60
C GLY A 47 12.32 12.45 -13.09
N ALA A 48 13.01 11.35 -13.46
CA ALA A 48 13.13 10.94 -14.85
C ALA A 48 11.78 10.50 -15.46
N VAL A 49 10.94 9.82 -14.68
CA VAL A 49 9.58 9.42 -15.10
C VAL A 49 8.67 10.65 -15.17
N GLN A 50 8.81 11.58 -14.22
CA GLN A 50 8.10 12.86 -14.23
C GLN A 50 8.47 13.71 -15.46
N ALA A 51 9.76 13.80 -15.80
CA ALA A 51 10.24 14.55 -16.97
C ALA A 51 9.69 13.98 -18.29
N ALA A 52 9.45 12.67 -18.34
CA ALA A 52 8.78 12.01 -19.46
C ALA A 52 7.25 12.20 -19.49
N GLY A 53 6.67 12.89 -18.50
CA GLY A 53 5.23 13.09 -18.37
C GLY A 53 4.48 11.82 -17.95
N GLN A 54 5.19 10.81 -17.43
CA GLN A 54 4.66 9.47 -17.14
C GLN A 54 4.48 9.22 -15.64
N LEU A 55 4.38 10.27 -14.81
CA LEU A 55 4.23 10.12 -13.35
C LEU A 55 2.94 10.77 -12.85
N LYS A 56 2.22 10.05 -11.99
CA LYS A 56 1.10 10.54 -11.18
C LYS A 56 1.41 10.28 -9.71
N LEU A 57 1.40 11.36 -8.92
CA LEU A 57 1.65 11.32 -7.48
C LEU A 57 0.36 11.62 -6.72
N SER A 58 0.06 10.83 -5.69
CA SER A 58 -0.98 11.12 -4.70
C SER A 58 -0.43 10.97 -3.29
N PHE A 59 -0.60 12.02 -2.50
CA PHE A 59 -0.23 12.06 -1.08
C PHE A 59 -1.46 11.91 -0.16
N ARG A 60 -2.62 11.56 -0.73
CA ARG A 60 -3.91 11.59 -0.01
C ARG A 60 -4.16 10.33 0.82
N ALA A 61 -3.39 9.28 0.62
CA ALA A 61 -3.70 7.99 1.19
C ALA A 61 -3.11 7.80 2.58
N VAL A 62 -4.00 7.52 3.54
CA VAL A 62 -3.65 7.30 4.94
C VAL A 62 -3.47 5.82 5.29
N ASP A 63 -3.82 4.93 4.34
CA ASP A 63 -3.80 3.49 4.51
C ASP A 63 -3.88 2.78 3.15
N THR A 64 -3.82 1.45 3.16
CA THR A 64 -3.77 0.67 1.91
C THR A 64 -5.05 0.69 1.10
N VAL A 65 -6.24 0.73 1.73
CA VAL A 65 -7.49 0.87 0.97
C VAL A 65 -7.50 2.24 0.28
N THR A 66 -7.12 3.30 1.01
CA THR A 66 -7.05 4.64 0.44
C THR A 66 -5.96 4.75 -0.64
N ASN A 67 -4.87 3.96 -0.54
CA ASN A 67 -3.85 3.92 -1.59
C ASN A 67 -4.45 3.51 -2.94
N PHE A 68 -5.31 2.48 -2.94
CA PHE A 68 -5.99 2.02 -4.15
C PHE A 68 -7.14 2.94 -4.54
N SER A 69 -8.01 3.33 -3.61
CA SER A 69 -9.21 4.13 -3.96
C SER A 69 -8.85 5.50 -4.54
N THR A 70 -7.70 6.06 -4.19
CA THR A 70 -7.23 7.33 -4.75
C THR A 70 -6.60 7.18 -6.13
N MET A 71 -6.04 6.02 -6.46
CA MET A 71 -5.35 5.79 -7.75
C MET A 71 -6.24 5.14 -8.80
N ILE A 72 -7.25 4.35 -8.41
CA ILE A 72 -8.16 3.69 -9.35
C ILE A 72 -8.81 4.66 -10.34
N PRO A 73 -9.35 5.84 -9.92
CA PRO A 73 -9.93 6.79 -10.86
C PRO A 73 -8.92 7.28 -11.91
N ASP A 74 -7.67 7.55 -11.49
CA ASP A 74 -6.62 8.00 -12.39
C ASP A 74 -6.16 6.87 -13.34
N LEU A 75 -6.10 5.63 -12.85
CA LEU A 75 -5.82 4.44 -13.66
C LEU A 75 -6.88 4.24 -14.75
N GLN A 76 -8.16 4.36 -14.39
CA GLN A 76 -9.28 4.24 -15.34
C GLN A 76 -9.28 5.37 -16.35
N ALA A 77 -9.05 6.62 -15.92
CA ALA A 77 -8.95 7.77 -16.80
C ALA A 77 -7.79 7.64 -17.81
N ALA A 78 -6.72 6.96 -17.43
CA ALA A 78 -5.59 6.62 -18.30
C ALA A 78 -5.81 5.37 -19.16
N GLY A 79 -6.96 4.69 -19.07
CA GLY A 79 -7.26 3.47 -19.83
C GLY A 79 -6.44 2.25 -19.42
N VAL A 80 -5.91 2.24 -18.20
CA VAL A 80 -5.10 1.13 -17.67
C VAL A 80 -5.99 -0.08 -17.40
N THR A 81 -5.56 -1.24 -17.88
CA THR A 81 -6.25 -2.54 -17.72
C THR A 81 -5.39 -3.57 -16.99
N HIS A 82 -4.10 -3.27 -16.81
CA HIS A 82 -3.15 -4.13 -16.12
C HIS A 82 -2.18 -3.27 -15.30
N VAL A 83 -1.90 -3.65 -14.05
CA VAL A 83 -0.92 -2.93 -13.22
C VAL A 83 0.18 -3.83 -12.67
N LEU A 84 1.40 -3.33 -12.72
CA LEU A 84 2.55 -3.87 -11.99
C LEU A 84 2.50 -3.29 -10.58
N LEU A 85 2.00 -4.07 -9.63
CA LEU A 85 1.82 -3.65 -8.24
C LEU A 85 3.17 -3.72 -7.51
N VAL A 86 3.74 -2.55 -7.22
CA VAL A 86 5.04 -2.43 -6.57
C VAL A 86 4.86 -2.00 -5.12
N THR A 87 5.33 -2.81 -4.19
CA THR A 87 5.46 -2.44 -2.77
C THR A 87 6.52 -3.33 -2.10
N SER A 88 6.79 -3.15 -0.80
CA SER A 88 7.76 -4.03 -0.14
C SER A 88 7.24 -5.44 -0.02
N GLY A 89 8.14 -6.43 0.03
CA GLY A 89 7.76 -7.82 0.32
C GLY A 89 6.96 -7.95 1.62
N TYR A 90 7.21 -7.09 2.61
CA TYR A 90 6.44 -7.03 3.85
C TYR A 90 4.97 -6.60 3.64
N HIS A 91 4.71 -5.66 2.73
CA HIS A 91 3.37 -5.15 2.44
C HIS A 91 2.64 -5.90 1.33
N MET A 92 3.35 -6.69 0.52
CA MET A 92 2.80 -7.35 -0.66
C MET A 92 1.58 -8.23 -0.36
N PRO A 93 1.57 -9.12 0.65
CA PRO A 93 0.39 -9.96 0.91
C PRO A 93 -0.89 -9.15 1.16
N ARG A 94 -0.78 -8.04 1.89
CA ARG A 94 -1.89 -7.12 2.15
C ARG A 94 -2.31 -6.38 0.87
N ALA A 95 -1.33 -5.94 0.08
CA ALA A 95 -1.59 -5.20 -1.15
C ALA A 95 -2.29 -6.09 -2.18
N THR A 96 -1.85 -7.34 -2.36
CA THR A 96 -2.47 -8.34 -3.25
C THR A 96 -3.91 -8.61 -2.87
N ALA A 97 -4.21 -8.89 -1.60
CA ALA A 97 -5.58 -9.18 -1.16
C ALA A 97 -6.55 -8.00 -1.40
N ILE A 98 -6.08 -6.77 -1.21
CA ILE A 98 -6.90 -5.57 -1.48
C ILE A 98 -7.00 -5.32 -2.99
N ALA A 99 -5.92 -5.55 -3.74
CA ALA A 99 -5.89 -5.41 -5.19
C ALA A 99 -6.89 -6.35 -5.88
N GLU A 100 -6.98 -7.62 -5.47
CA GLU A 100 -7.95 -8.59 -5.99
C GLU A 100 -9.39 -8.06 -5.91
N ILE A 101 -9.74 -7.43 -4.78
CA ILE A 101 -11.08 -6.87 -4.57
C ILE A 101 -11.24 -5.58 -5.37
N MET A 102 -10.35 -4.61 -5.17
CA MET A 102 -10.54 -3.25 -5.67
C MET A 102 -10.22 -3.12 -7.16
N LEU A 103 -9.05 -3.58 -7.60
CA LEU A 103 -8.69 -3.55 -9.02
C LEU A 103 -9.55 -4.52 -9.83
N GLY A 104 -9.81 -5.71 -9.28
CA GLY A 104 -10.70 -6.69 -9.90
C GLY A 104 -12.10 -6.14 -10.14
N SER A 105 -12.68 -5.41 -9.17
CA SER A 105 -13.99 -4.75 -9.35
C SER A 105 -14.02 -3.69 -10.45
N CYS A 106 -12.84 -3.19 -10.85
CA CYS A 106 -12.67 -2.19 -11.90
C CYS A 106 -12.20 -2.79 -13.24
N ASN A 107 -12.19 -4.11 -13.39
CA ASN A 107 -11.64 -4.84 -14.54
C ASN A 107 -10.15 -4.53 -14.80
N ILE A 108 -9.40 -4.26 -13.74
CA ILE A 108 -7.95 -4.05 -13.80
C ILE A 108 -7.28 -5.31 -13.23
N THR A 109 -6.50 -5.98 -14.06
CA THR A 109 -5.66 -7.11 -13.62
C THR A 109 -4.36 -6.60 -13.02
N PHE A 110 -3.66 -7.42 -12.23
CA PHE A 110 -2.38 -7.01 -11.66
C PHE A 110 -1.37 -8.15 -11.57
N GLU A 111 -0.10 -7.78 -11.54
CA GLU A 111 1.03 -8.64 -11.22
C GLU A 111 1.78 -8.07 -10.01
N ALA A 112 2.19 -8.92 -9.07
CA ALA A 112 2.87 -8.51 -7.85
C ALA A 112 4.40 -8.41 -8.04
N TRP A 113 4.96 -7.24 -7.76
CA TRP A 113 6.40 -6.95 -7.84
C TRP A 113 6.95 -6.52 -6.48
N PRO A 114 7.28 -7.49 -5.58
CA PRO A 114 7.77 -7.18 -4.25
C PRO A 114 9.22 -6.68 -4.29
N VAL A 115 9.50 -5.64 -3.52
CA VAL A 115 10.85 -5.07 -3.37
C VAL A 115 11.39 -5.37 -1.98
N GLU A 116 12.65 -5.81 -1.92
CA GLU A 116 13.39 -5.93 -0.66
C GLU A 116 13.88 -4.53 -0.24
N CYS A 117 13.55 -4.10 0.97
CA CYS A 117 13.95 -2.79 1.50
C CYS A 117 14.85 -2.98 2.72
N ALA A 118 15.93 -2.19 2.84
CA ALA A 118 17.01 -2.44 3.81
C ALA A 118 16.59 -2.29 5.28
N ALA A 119 15.47 -1.60 5.56
CA ALA A 119 14.94 -1.40 6.91
C ALA A 119 14.52 -2.70 7.64
N THR A 120 14.62 -3.86 7.00
CA THR A 120 14.38 -5.18 7.63
C THR A 120 15.63 -5.85 8.22
N VAL A 121 16.82 -5.27 8.12
CA VAL A 121 18.09 -5.98 8.41
C VAL A 121 18.54 -5.92 9.89
N ASP A 122 18.10 -4.96 10.71
CA ASP A 122 18.53 -4.85 12.12
C ASP A 122 17.55 -5.48 13.13
N GLY A 123 17.50 -6.81 13.14
CA GLY A 123 17.50 -7.72 14.31
C GLY A 123 16.64 -7.52 15.58
N ARG A 124 15.95 -6.41 15.85
CA ARG A 124 15.04 -6.25 17.02
C ARG A 124 13.62 -5.95 16.57
N ARG A 125 12.95 -7.03 16.13
CA ARG A 125 11.52 -7.05 15.80
C ARG A 125 10.68 -7.04 17.08
N GLU A 126 10.15 -5.90 17.48
CA GLU A 126 8.89 -5.93 18.22
C GLU A 126 7.83 -6.60 17.32
N PRO A 127 7.08 -7.61 17.79
CA PRO A 127 6.17 -8.35 16.95
C PRO A 127 4.99 -7.45 16.55
N LYS A 128 5.00 -6.97 15.30
CA LYS A 128 4.10 -5.94 14.75
C LYS A 128 2.61 -6.35 14.64
N TRP A 129 2.21 -7.54 15.11
CA TRP A 129 0.79 -7.88 15.31
C TRP A 129 0.11 -6.96 16.35
N ARG A 130 0.87 -6.41 17.30
CA ARG A 130 0.37 -5.42 18.27
C ARG A 130 0.05 -4.07 17.62
N THR A 131 0.91 -3.60 16.71
CA THR A 131 0.69 -2.36 15.94
C THR A 131 -0.50 -2.51 14.98
N TYR A 132 -0.65 -3.67 14.34
CA TYR A 132 -1.79 -3.99 13.47
C TYR A 132 -3.13 -3.96 14.23
N ARG A 133 -3.18 -4.54 15.43
CA ARG A 133 -4.36 -4.52 16.31
C ARG A 133 -4.78 -3.10 16.71
N ASP A 134 -3.80 -2.24 17.01
CA ASP A 134 -4.09 -0.90 17.53
C ASP A 134 -4.53 0.05 16.39
N VAL A 135 -4.02 -0.13 15.16
CA VAL A 135 -4.48 0.60 13.96
C VAL A 135 -5.86 0.14 13.50
N LEU A 136 -6.16 -1.16 13.54
CA LEU A 136 -7.49 -1.68 13.23
C LEU A 136 -8.51 -1.21 14.28
N ARG A 137 -8.14 -1.17 15.58
CA ARG A 137 -8.98 -0.63 16.66
C ARG A 137 -9.32 0.84 16.43
N ALA A 138 -8.32 1.67 16.12
CA ALA A 138 -8.53 3.09 15.87
C ALA A 138 -9.51 3.32 14.71
N ARG A 139 -9.42 2.49 13.67
CA ARG A 139 -10.27 2.60 12.49
C ARG A 139 -11.71 2.15 12.72
N ILE A 140 -11.91 1.07 13.47
CA ILE A 140 -13.28 0.64 13.81
C ILE A 140 -13.91 1.64 14.80
N TRP A 141 -13.17 2.14 15.79
CA TRP A 141 -13.66 3.21 16.69
C TRP A 141 -14.06 4.46 15.91
N SER A 142 -13.26 4.89 14.93
CA SER A 142 -13.57 6.10 14.14
C SER A 142 -14.83 5.97 13.28
N ILE A 143 -15.23 4.75 12.91
CA ILE A 143 -16.40 4.49 12.05
C ILE A 143 -17.65 4.18 12.89
N THR A 144 -17.48 3.53 14.04
CA THR A 144 -18.60 2.99 14.83
C THR A 144 -18.78 3.67 16.19
N GLY A 145 -17.77 4.37 16.68
CA GLY A 145 -17.68 4.89 18.05
C GLY A 145 -17.44 3.82 19.13
N TRP A 146 -17.31 2.55 18.75
CA TRP A 146 -17.26 1.42 19.69
C TRP A 146 -15.81 0.96 19.94
N ASP A 147 -15.44 0.77 21.21
CA ASP A 147 -14.19 0.14 21.60
C ASP A 147 -14.43 -1.31 22.08
N PHE A 148 -14.34 -2.24 21.14
CA PHE A 148 -14.58 -3.68 21.33
C PHE A 148 -13.60 -4.31 22.33
N LEU A 149 -12.42 -3.72 22.54
CA LEU A 149 -11.41 -4.26 23.44
C LEU A 149 -11.59 -3.79 24.89
N TRP A 150 -12.30 -2.69 25.12
CA TRP A 150 -12.79 -2.35 26.47
C TRP A 150 -13.88 -3.33 26.91
N LEU A 151 -14.87 -3.61 26.05
CA LEU A 151 -15.92 -4.61 26.30
C LEU A 151 -15.35 -6.01 26.53
N ALA A 152 -14.41 -6.46 25.70
CA ALA A 152 -13.74 -7.75 25.89
C ALA A 152 -12.94 -7.81 27.20
N LYS A 153 -12.26 -6.73 27.59
CA LYS A 153 -11.55 -6.65 28.89
C LYS A 153 -12.52 -6.66 30.06
N VAL A 154 -13.67 -5.98 29.97
CA VAL A 154 -14.71 -5.98 30.99
C VAL A 154 -15.34 -7.37 31.12
N LEU A 155 -15.67 -8.03 30.01
CA LEU A 155 -16.17 -9.41 29.98
C LEU A 155 -15.16 -10.41 30.58
N VAL A 156 -13.88 -10.34 30.20
CA VAL A 156 -12.83 -11.21 30.77
C VAL A 156 -12.64 -10.96 32.27
N ARG A 157 -12.76 -9.70 32.71
CA ARG A 157 -12.67 -9.33 34.14
C ARG A 157 -13.87 -9.84 34.93
N LEU A 158 -15.07 -9.79 34.36
CA LEU A 158 -16.29 -10.36 34.93
C LEU A 158 -16.23 -11.90 35.01
N VAL A 159 -15.76 -12.57 33.95
CA VAL A 159 -15.60 -14.03 33.93
C VAL A 159 -14.53 -14.52 34.92
N ARG A 160 -13.44 -13.76 35.12
CA ARG A 160 -12.42 -14.07 36.15
C ARG A 160 -12.94 -13.81 37.56
N CYS A 161 -13.81 -12.82 37.76
CA CYS A 161 -14.44 -12.59 39.07
C CYS A 161 -15.39 -13.75 39.46
N CYS A 162 -16.00 -14.41 38.46
CA CYS A 162 -16.86 -15.58 38.69
C CYS A 162 -16.10 -16.93 38.79
N ARG A 163 -14.79 -16.98 38.51
CA ARG A 163 -13.94 -18.19 38.58
C ARG A 163 -12.84 -18.09 39.64
N GLY A 164 -13.14 -17.47 40.78
CA GLY A 164 -12.25 -17.50 41.94
C GLY A 164 -12.19 -18.91 42.54
N TYR A 165 -11.10 -19.63 42.26
CA TYR A 165 -10.34 -20.53 43.14
C TYR A 165 -8.91 -20.63 42.62
#